data_AF-J9DX81-F1
#
_entry.id   AF-J9DX81-F1
#
_cell.length_a   1.000
_cell.length_b   1.000
_cell.length_c   1.000
_cell.angle_alpha   90.00
_cell.angle_beta   90.00
_cell.angle_gamma   90.00
#
_symmetry.space_group_name_H-M   'P 1'
#
loop_
_entity.id
_entity.type
_entity.pdbx_description
1 polymer ?
#
loop_
_entity_poly.entity_id
_entity_poly.type
_entity_poly.pdbx_seq_one_letter_code
_entity_poly.pdbx_strand_id
1 'polypeptide(L)' 'ETLIVWSESDTCDLALSFQDKTGCEDIWEKICQVQGRDPEQHPDFTGNYEDLDDSEGLDSAGQGYSAQR' A
#
# COMPACT_ATOMS: atom_id res chain seq x y z
N GLU A 1 15.20 -0.28 -0.87
CA GLU A 1 13.91 -0.59 -1.48
C GLU A 1 14.09 -0.67 -3.00
N THR A 2 13.16 -1.26 -3.72
CA THR A 2 13.27 -1.44 -5.19
C THR A 2 11.98 -1.07 -5.91
N LEU A 3 11.07 -0.37 -5.24
CA LEU A 3 9.75 -0.02 -5.78
C LEU A 3 9.49 1.46 -5.50
N ILE A 4 9.12 2.20 -6.54
CA ILE A 4 8.65 3.58 -6.44
C ILE A 4 7.19 3.58 -6.86
N VAL A 5 6.30 4.09 -6.01
CA VAL A 5 4.85 4.14 -6.26
C VAL A 5 4.36 5.58 -6.23
N TRP A 6 3.50 5.96 -7.16
CA TRP A 6 2.88 7.29 -7.19
C TRP A 6 1.51 7.26 -7.89
N SER A 7 0.70 8.28 -7.60
CA SER A 7 -0.53 8.56 -8.35
C SER A 7 -0.23 9.53 -9.48
N GLU A 8 -0.37 9.09 -10.73
CA GLU A 8 -0.22 9.94 -11.92
C GLU A 8 -1.43 10.89 -12.07
N SER A 9 -2.59 10.45 -11.61
CA SER A 9 -3.84 11.22 -11.50
C SER A 9 -4.74 10.58 -10.43
N ASP A 10 -5.86 11.23 -10.10
CA ASP A 10 -6.82 10.78 -9.06
C ASP A 10 -7.34 9.34 -9.26
N THR A 11 -7.26 8.80 -10.47
CA THR A 11 -7.78 7.48 -10.81
C THR A 11 -6.71 6.54 -11.39
N CYS A 12 -5.43 6.92 -11.36
CA CYS A 12 -4.37 6.13 -11.96
C CYS A 12 -3.12 6.13 -11.09
N ASP A 13 -2.85 4.98 -10.48
CA ASP A 13 -1.63 4.70 -9.74
C ASP A 13 -0.64 3.91 -10.59
N LEU A 14 0.64 4.24 -10.45
CA LEU A 14 1.74 3.60 -11.14
C LEU A 14 2.81 3.17 -10.15
N ALA A 15 3.52 2.10 -10.52
CA ALA A 15 4.66 1.62 -9.78
C ALA A 15 5.81 1.27 -10.73
N LEU A 16 7.02 1.69 -10.36
CA LEU A 16 8.26 1.33 -11.02
C LEU A 16 9.01 0.35 -10.12
N SER A 17 9.14 -0.89 -10.60
CA SER A 17 9.91 -1.93 -9.93
C SER A 17 11.28 -2.07 -10.57
N PHE A 18 12.31 -2.03 -9.73
CA PHE A 18 13.71 -2.15 -10.11
C PHE A 18 14.21 -3.55 -9.76
N GLN A 19 15.13 -4.06 -10.58
CA GLN A 19 15.77 -5.33 -10.30
C GLN A 19 16.75 -5.24 -9.11
N ASP A 20 17.39 -4.09 -8.93
CA ASP A 20 18.38 -3.84 -7.88
C ASP A 20 18.13 -2.51 -7.16
N LYS A 21 18.62 -2.44 -5.92
CA LYS A 21 18.43 -1.31 -5.02
C LYS A 21 19.15 -0.04 -5.53
N THR A 22 20.35 -0.20 -6.08
CA THR A 22 21.15 0.94 -6.56
C THR A 22 20.45 1.67 -7.70
N GLY A 23 19.92 0.94 -8.68
CA GLY A 23 19.14 1.54 -9.76
C GLY A 23 17.86 2.24 -9.27
N CYS A 24 17.23 1.73 -8.21
CA CYS A 24 16.10 2.38 -7.57
C CYS A 24 16.50 3.70 -6.90
N GLU A 25 17.58 3.69 -6.11
CA GLU A 25 18.10 4.85 -5.39
C GLU A 25 18.53 5.96 -6.36
N ASP A 26 19.26 5.61 -7.43
CA ASP A 26 19.71 6.57 -8.46
C ASP A 26 18.56 7.33 -9.13
N ILE A 27 17.41 6.67 -9.31
CA ILE A 27 16.21 7.31 -9.90
C ILE A 27 15.45 8.11 -8.84
N TRP A 28 15.35 7.59 -7.62
CA TRP A 28 14.73 8.30 -6.50
C TRP A 28 15.43 9.64 -6.22
N GLU A 29 16.76 9.66 -6.18
CA GLU A 29 17.55 10.89 -6.01
C GLU A 29 17.21 11.94 -7.07
N LYS A 30 17.09 11.53 -8.34
CA LYS A 30 16.72 12.42 -9.44
C LYS A 30 15.30 12.98 -9.29
N ILE A 31 14.35 12.15 -8.85
CA ILE A 31 12.98 12.58 -8.59
C ILE A 31 12.97 13.63 -7.47
N CYS A 32 13.65 13.36 -6.36
CA CYS A 32 13.78 14.28 -5.25
C CYS A 32 14.44 15.60 -5.66
N GLN A 33 15.48 15.55 -6.51
CA GLN A 33 16.12 16.74 -7.07
C GLN A 33 15.14 17.61 -7.87
N VAL A 34 14.33 17.00 -8.74
CA VAL A 34 13.35 17.73 -9.56
C VAL A 34 12.22 18.31 -8.70
N GLN A 35 11.81 17.60 -7.65
CA GLN A 35 10.75 18.03 -6.74
C GLN A 35 11.22 18.99 -5.62
N GLY A 36 12.54 19.20 -5.48
CA GLY A 36 13.11 20.01 -4.40
C GLY A 36 12.96 19.37 -3.02
N ARG A 37 12.98 18.03 -2.94
CA ARG A 37 12.84 17.25 -1.70
C ARG A 37 14.17 16.63 -1.31
N ASP A 38 14.30 16.33 -0.02
CA ASP A 38 15.44 15.59 0.50
C ASP A 38 15.27 14.09 0.19
N PRO A 39 16.20 13.43 -0.54
CA PRO A 39 16.12 12.01 -0.84
C PRO A 39 16.17 11.10 0.40
N GLU A 40 16.71 11.57 1.52
CA GLU A 40 16.71 10.83 2.79
C GLU A 40 15.37 10.94 3.54
N GLN A 41 14.55 11.93 3.23
CA GLN A 41 13.16 12.01 3.71
C GLN A 41 12.29 11.11 2.86
N HIS A 42 12.28 9.81 3.18
CA HIS A 42 11.34 8.87 2.58
C HIS A 42 9.91 9.29 2.95
N PRO A 43 9.04 9.70 2.01
CA PRO A 43 7.65 10.01 2.30
C PRO A 43 6.98 8.69 2.64
N ASP A 44 6.82 8.48 3.95
CA ASP A 44 6.17 7.39 4.66
C ASP A 44 5.87 6.09 3.89
N PHE A 45 6.38 5.03 4.49
CA PHE A 45 5.89 3.65 4.50
C PHE A 45 4.39 3.61 4.93
N THR A 46 3.48 4.27 4.21
CA THR A 46 2.02 4.15 4.44
C THR A 46 1.39 3.02 3.63
N GLY A 47 2.21 2.22 2.92
CA GLY A 47 1.81 0.88 2.53
C GLY A 47 1.75 0.01 3.78
N ASN A 48 0.79 0.27 4.66
CA ASN A 48 0.46 -0.59 5.79
C ASN A 48 -0.10 -1.89 5.22
N TYR A 49 0.78 -2.80 4.80
CA TYR A 49 0.41 -4.17 4.41
C TYR A 49 -0.21 -4.94 5.60
N GLU A 50 -0.24 -4.35 6.79
CA GLU A 50 -0.84 -4.90 8.01
C GLU A 50 -2.38 -4.73 8.08
N ASP A 51 -3.03 -4.09 7.10
CA ASP A 51 -4.51 -3.96 7.05
C ASP A 51 -5.20 -5.04 6.19
N LEU A 52 -4.47 -6.10 5.81
CA LEU A 52 -4.99 -7.27 5.10
C LEU A 52 -5.15 -8.52 6.00
N ASP A 53 -5.20 -8.36 7.33
CA ASP A 53 -5.49 -9.46 8.26
C ASP A 53 -7.00 -9.65 8.45
N ASP A 54 -7.54 -10.60 7.68
CA ASP A 54 -8.56 -11.60 8.06
C ASP A 54 -9.75 -11.14 8.94
N SER A 55 -10.84 -10.67 8.30
CA SER A 55 -12.17 -10.63 8.92
C SER A 55 -13.06 -11.74 8.36
N GLU A 56 -12.70 -13.01 8.63
CA GLU A 56 -13.63 -14.14 8.56
C GLU A 56 -14.45 -14.21 9.88
N GLY A 57 -15.37 -13.27 10.05
CA GLY A 57 -16.35 -13.21 11.14
C GLY A 57 -17.65 -13.92 10.74
N LEU A 58 -17.68 -15.25 10.85
CA LEU A 58 -18.89 -16.06 10.65
C LEU A 58 -19.86 -15.87 11.82
N ASP A 59 -20.77 -14.91 11.74
CA ASP A 59 -21.84 -14.74 12.72
C ASP A 59 -22.92 -15.81 12.51
N SER A 60 -22.76 -16.93 13.21
CA SER A 60 -23.81 -17.92 13.45
C SER A 60 -24.88 -17.32 14.37
N ALA A 61 -25.76 -16.48 13.82
CA ALA A 61 -26.96 -16.02 14.50
C ALA A 61 -28.05 -17.09 14.37
N GLY A 62 -28.20 -17.87 15.44
CA GLY A 62 -29.16 -18.96 15.56
C GLY A 62 -30.60 -18.56 15.22
N GLN A 63 -31.16 -19.22 14.20
CA GLN A 63 -32.60 -19.38 14.04
C GLN A 63 -33.02 -20.67 14.75
N GLY A 64 -33.15 -20.53 16.08
CA GLY A 64 -33.84 -21.50 16.91
C GLY A 64 -35.36 -21.42 16.66
N TYR A 65 -35.87 -22.46 16.01
CA TYR A 65 -37.18 -23.09 16.18
C TYR A 65 -38.21 -22.34 17.07
N SER A 66 -39.28 -21.81 16.48
CA SER A 66 -40.52 -21.54 17.20
C SER A 66 -41.41 -22.79 17.19
N ALA A 67 -41.44 -23.47 18.33
CA ALA A 67 -42.49 -24.42 18.70
C ALA A 67 -43.36 -23.82 19.82
N GLN A 68 -44.61 -24.29 19.91
CA GLN A 68 -45.76 -23.87 20.75
C GLN A 68 -46.54 -22.65 20.22
N ARG A 69 -47.87 -22.72 20.01
CA ARG A 69 -48.91 -23.53 20.65
C ARG A 69 -50.15 -23.65 19.74
#